data_AF-A0A1U7LU83-F1
#
_entry.id   AF-A0A1U7LU83-F1
#
_cell.length_a   1.000
_cell.length_b   1.000
_cell.length_c   1.000
_cell.angle_alpha   90.00
_cell.angle_beta   90.00
_cell.angle_gamma   90.00
#
_symmetry.space_group_name_H-M   'P 1'
#
loop_
_entity.id
_entity.type
_entity.pdbx_description
1 polymer ?
#
loop_
_entity_poly.entity_id
_entity_poly.type
_entity_poly.pdbx_seq_one_letter_code
_entity_poly.pdbx_strand_id
1 'polypeptide(L)'
;MDLTTTIACLNPPGISIIDDQIVSYNAGRITIRCLDNLQTRLAIALNSPEFCSRRIHSLQFSPSGQKLLIANENEVKVFDLENNDWSAEIKEGVGGIKSVYWGLTDDEILVFTDLSVT
;
A
#
# COMPACT_ATOMS: atom_id res chain seq x y z
N MET A 1 23.59 5.54 -29.32
CA MET A 1 22.41 4.96 -28.63
C MET A 1 22.62 5.25 -27.16
N ASP A 2 21.91 6.25 -26.66
CA ASP A 2 22.11 6.80 -25.32
C ASP A 2 21.18 6.08 -24.34
N LEU A 3 21.74 5.50 -23.28
CA LEU A 3 21.02 4.69 -22.29
C LEU A 3 20.61 5.52 -21.05
N THR A 4 20.60 6.85 -21.15
CA THR A 4 20.31 7.75 -20.02
C THR A 4 18.86 8.24 -19.93
N THR A 5 17.92 7.60 -20.62
CA THR A 5 16.49 7.85 -20.37
C THR A 5 16.07 7.13 -19.09
N THR A 6 16.43 7.72 -17.95
CA THR A 6 15.73 7.47 -16.68
C THR A 6 14.28 7.83 -16.92
N ILE A 7 13.45 6.81 -17.17
CA ILE A 7 12.01 6.95 -17.04
C ILE A 7 11.81 7.28 -15.57
N ALA A 8 11.59 8.56 -15.28
CA ALA A 8 10.99 8.97 -14.04
C ALA A 8 9.65 8.26 -13.97
N CYS A 9 9.63 7.09 -13.35
CA CYS A 9 8.40 6.43 -12.94
C CYS A 9 7.73 7.42 -11.99
N LEU A 10 6.85 8.24 -12.55
CA LEU A 10 5.83 9.01 -11.85
C LEU A 10 5.14 8.03 -10.91
N ASN A 11 5.60 7.99 -9.66
CA ASN A 11 5.13 7.19 -8.52
C ASN A 11 4.15 6.09 -8.94
N PRO A 12 4.65 4.88 -9.29
CA PRO A 12 3.78 3.81 -9.75
C PRO A 12 2.67 3.56 -8.72
N PRO A 13 1.48 3.09 -9.15
CA PRO A 13 0.45 2.62 -8.21
C PRO A 13 1.15 1.74 -7.19
N GLY A 14 0.73 1.82 -5.91
CA GLY A 14 1.40 1.10 -4.84
C GLY A 14 1.68 -0.34 -5.26
N ILE A 15 2.96 -0.65 -5.46
CA ILE A 15 3.45 -1.96 -5.86
C ILE A 15 4.52 -2.32 -4.85
N SER A 16 4.42 -3.52 -4.30
CA SER A 16 5.43 -4.09 -3.41
C SER A 16 5.64 -5.55 -3.78
N ILE A 17 6.84 -6.05 -3.53
CA ILE A 17 7.24 -7.43 -3.84
C ILE A 17 7.76 -8.04 -2.55
N ILE A 18 7.39 -9.29 -2.28
CA ILE A 18 8.01 -10.12 -1.25
C ILE A 18 8.11 -11.55 -1.79
N ASP A 19 9.29 -12.15 -1.67
CA ASP A 19 9.60 -13.47 -2.22
C ASP A 19 9.16 -13.62 -3.70
N ASP A 20 8.21 -14.53 -3.97
CA ASP A 20 7.64 -14.79 -5.30
C ASP A 20 6.34 -14.03 -5.57
N GLN A 21 5.96 -13.07 -4.73
CA GLN A 21 4.67 -12.39 -4.79
C GLN A 21 4.81 -10.91 -5.08
N ILE A 22 3.93 -10.40 -5.94
CA ILE A 22 3.76 -8.97 -6.20
C ILE A 22 2.36 -8.54 -5.78
N VAL A 23 2.29 -7.50 -4.96
CA VAL A 23 1.04 -6.81 -4.64
C VAL A 23 0.93 -5.55 -5.48
N SER A 24 -0.26 -5.28 -5.98
CA SER A 24 -0.58 -4.08 -6.74
C SER A 24 -1.99 -3.60 -6.42
N TYR A 25 -2.22 -2.29 -6.54
CA TYR A 25 -3.55 -1.69 -6.46
C TYR A 25 -3.99 -1.15 -7.82
N ASN A 26 -5.18 -1.54 -8.28
CA ASN A 26 -5.80 -1.03 -9.49
C ASN A 26 -7.34 -1.03 -9.36
N ALA A 27 -7.98 0.08 -9.73
CA ALA A 27 -9.43 0.21 -9.84
C ALA A 27 -10.22 -0.29 -8.60
N GLY A 28 -9.82 0.14 -7.40
CA GLY A 28 -10.50 -0.23 -6.16
C GLY A 28 -10.20 -1.65 -5.66
N ARG A 29 -9.24 -2.35 -6.29
CA ARG A 29 -8.85 -3.71 -5.90
C ARG A 29 -7.36 -3.81 -5.65
N ILE A 30 -7.00 -4.45 -4.55
CA ILE A 30 -5.65 -4.94 -4.32
C ILE A 30 -5.59 -6.35 -4.89
N THR A 31 -4.55 -6.63 -5.67
CA THR A 31 -4.29 -7.99 -6.17
C THR A 31 -2.89 -8.43 -5.78
N ILE A 32 -2.79 -9.66 -5.28
CA ILE A 32 -1.54 -10.36 -5.06
C ILE A 32 -1.40 -11.42 -6.16
N ARG A 33 -0.28 -11.40 -6.86
CA ARG A 33 0.01 -12.31 -7.98
C ARG A 33 1.35 -12.99 -7.77
N CYS A 34 1.50 -14.21 -8.30
CA CYS A 34 2.80 -14.85 -8.39
C CYS A 34 3.67 -14.14 -9.44
N LEU A 35 4.96 -13.97 -9.16
CA LEU A 35 5.89 -13.24 -10.01
C LEU A 35 6.27 -14.03 -11.27
N ASP A 36 6.31 -15.35 -11.16
CA ASP A 36 6.71 -16.28 -12.22
C ASP A 36 5.68 -16.36 -13.37
N ASN A 37 4.39 -16.31 -13.04
CA ASN A 37 3.31 -16.59 -13.98
C ASN A 37 2.15 -15.56 -13.94
N LEU A 38 2.24 -14.56 -13.05
CA LEU A 38 1.25 -13.49 -12.86
C LEU A 38 -0.16 -13.97 -12.50
N GLN A 39 -0.33 -15.23 -12.10
CA GLN A 39 -1.59 -15.75 -11.62
C GLN A 39 -2.01 -15.02 -10.35
N THR A 40 -3.29 -14.65 -10.28
CA THR A 40 -3.84 -13.97 -9.10
C THR A 40 -4.06 -14.99 -8.00
N ARG A 41 -3.33 -14.82 -6.89
CA ARG A 41 -3.51 -15.61 -5.66
C ARG A 41 -4.65 -15.07 -4.82
N LEU A 42 -4.71 -13.75 -4.70
CA LEU A 42 -5.69 -13.07 -3.87
C LEU A 42 -6.14 -11.77 -4.53
N ALA A 43 -7.43 -11.46 -4.43
CA ALA A 43 -8.00 -10.19 -4.83
C ALA A 43 -8.86 -9.66 -3.67
N ILE A 44 -8.52 -8.47 -3.19
CA ILE A 44 -9.20 -7.80 -2.08
C ILE A 44 -9.93 -6.59 -2.65
N ALA A 45 -11.24 -6.53 -2.44
CA ALA A 45 -12.04 -5.36 -2.80
C ALA A 45 -11.96 -4.33 -1.66
N LEU A 46 -11.52 -3.12 -1.98
CA LEU A 46 -11.57 -1.99 -1.05
C LEU A 46 -12.98 -1.39 -1.06
N ASN A 47 -13.84 -1.90 -0.19
CA ASN A 47 -15.23 -1.44 -0.05
C ASN A 47 -15.33 -0.16 0.82
N SER A 48 -14.41 0.79 0.65
CA SER A 48 -14.45 2.09 1.31
C SER A 48 -14.41 3.20 0.24
N PRO A 49 -15.58 3.75 -0.17
CA PRO A 49 -15.66 4.79 -1.20
C PRO A 49 -14.86 6.04 -0.84
N GLU A 50 -14.85 6.41 0.44
CA GLU A 50 -14.06 7.53 0.98
C GLU A 50 -12.56 7.29 0.80
N PHE A 51 -12.04 6.12 1.17
CA PHE A 51 -10.62 5.76 1.02
C PHE A 51 -10.22 5.73 -0.46
N CYS A 52 -11.04 5.08 -1.30
CA CYS A 52 -10.80 4.90 -2.73
C CYS A 52 -10.97 6.18 -3.57
N SER A 53 -11.65 7.21 -3.03
CA SER A 53 -11.77 8.52 -3.69
C SER A 53 -10.47 9.32 -3.70
N ARG A 54 -9.50 8.91 -2.87
CA ARG A 54 -8.20 9.55 -2.74
C ARG A 54 -7.11 8.74 -3.45
N ARG A 55 -6.02 9.42 -3.82
CA ARG A 55 -4.86 8.74 -4.40
C ARG A 55 -4.18 7.89 -3.33
N ILE A 56 -4.20 6.57 -3.52
CA ILE A 56 -3.34 5.66 -2.77
C ILE A 56 -1.90 5.84 -3.24
N HIS A 57 -1.02 6.20 -2.31
CA HIS A 57 0.39 6.45 -2.59
C HIS A 57 1.32 5.47 -1.86
N SER A 58 0.77 4.57 -1.04
CA SER A 58 1.53 3.50 -0.41
C SER A 58 0.77 2.17 -0.47
N LEU A 59 1.47 1.11 -0.83
CA LEU A 59 1.03 -0.28 -0.70
C LEU A 59 2.27 -1.15 -0.47
N GLN A 60 2.38 -1.77 0.70
CA GLN A 60 3.58 -2.47 1.12
C GLN A 60 3.24 -3.77 1.83
N PHE A 61 3.96 -4.84 1.52
CA PHE A 61 4.00 -6.01 2.40
C PHE A 61 4.70 -5.64 3.70
N SER A 62 4.21 -6.19 4.80
CA SER A 62 4.93 -6.25 6.08
C SER A 62 6.21 -7.09 5.94
N PRO A 63 7.19 -6.94 6.86
CA PRO A 63 8.43 -7.71 6.83
C PRO A 63 8.23 -9.23 6.74
N SER A 64 7.21 -9.80 7.39
CA SER A 64 6.92 -11.24 7.27
C SER A 64 6.08 -11.61 6.05
N GLY A 65 5.49 -10.63 5.35
CA GLY A 65 4.57 -10.85 4.25
C GLY A 65 3.14 -11.23 4.65
N GLN A 66 2.80 -11.23 5.95
CA GLN A 66 1.47 -11.64 6.43
C GLN A 66 0.44 -10.50 6.48
N LYS A 67 0.90 -9.25 6.46
CA LYS A 67 0.05 -8.05 6.43
C LYS A 67 0.38 -7.16 5.23
N LEU A 68 -0.62 -6.39 4.80
CA LEU A 68 -0.48 -5.32 3.81
C LEU A 68 -0.76 -3.96 4.46
N LEU A 69 0.14 -3.01 4.27
CA LEU A 69 -0.04 -1.60 4.62
C LEU A 69 -0.48 -0.84 3.38
N ILE A 70 -1.56 -0.07 3.48
CA ILE A 70 -2.04 0.80 2.41
C ILE A 70 -2.34 2.18 2.96
N ALA A 71 -2.00 3.23 2.22
CA ALA A 71 -2.28 4.59 2.63
C ALA A 71 -2.63 5.52 1.47
N ASN A 72 -3.52 6.45 1.78
CA ASN A 72 -3.77 7.66 1.02
C ASN A 72 -3.38 8.88 1.89
N GLU A 73 -3.68 10.08 1.39
CA GLU A 73 -3.33 11.34 2.06
C GLU A 73 -3.96 11.59 3.45
N ASN A 74 -4.97 10.82 3.85
CA ASN A 74 -5.74 11.02 5.10
C ASN A 74 -5.89 9.75 5.94
N GLU A 75 -5.72 8.58 5.34
CA GLU A 75 -6.05 7.31 5.95
C GLU A 75 -4.93 6.29 5.73
N VAL A 76 -4.61 5.56 6.80
CA VAL A 76 -3.71 4.40 6.78
C VAL A 76 -4.53 3.18 7.18
N LYS A 77 -4.41 2.09 6.43
CA LYS A 77 -5.08 0.82 6.74
C LYS A 77 -4.11 -0.34 6.68
N VAL A 78 -4.37 -1.34 7.51
CA VAL A 78 -3.65 -2.61 7.51
C VAL A 78 -4.63 -3.75 7.24
N PHE A 79 -4.29 -4.57 6.26
CA PHE A 79 -5.01 -5.79 5.95
C PHE A 79 -4.20 -7.00 6.41
N ASP A 80 -4.84 -7.89 7.17
CA ASP A 80 -4.27 -9.15 7.61
C ASP A 80 -4.61 -10.25 6.58
N LEU A 81 -3.59 -10.88 6.00
CA LEU A 81 -3.75 -11.89 4.96
C LEU A 81 -4.13 -13.27 5.51
N GLU A 82 -3.80 -13.56 6.77
CA GLU A 82 -4.16 -14.82 7.42
C GLU A 82 -5.64 -14.82 7.78
N ASN A 83 -6.09 -13.75 8.43
CA ASN A 83 -7.48 -13.56 8.86
C ASN A 83 -8.39 -13.07 7.74
N ASN A 84 -7.82 -12.59 6.63
CA ASN A 84 -8.53 -12.01 5.49
C ASN A 84 -9.47 -10.86 5.91
N ASP A 85 -8.97 -9.96 6.76
CA ASP A 85 -9.73 -8.83 7.30
C ASP A 85 -8.85 -7.59 7.54
N TRP A 86 -9.50 -6.43 7.65
CA TRP A 86 -8.85 -5.18 8.03
C TRP A 86 -8.57 -5.17 9.54
N SER A 87 -7.31 -5.30 9.92
CA SER A 87 -6.90 -5.43 11.33
C SER A 87 -6.59 -4.09 12.00
N ALA A 88 -6.29 -3.03 11.23
CA ALA A 88 -6.08 -1.70 11.78
C ALA A 88 -6.42 -0.58 10.79
N GLU A 89 -6.82 0.56 11.34
CA GLU A 89 -7.11 1.78 10.60
C GLU A 89 -6.72 3.01 11.42
N ILE A 90 -6.11 3.99 10.75
CA ILE A 90 -5.85 5.33 11.27
C ILE A 90 -6.55 6.30 10.33
N LYS A 91 -7.62 6.95 10.84
CA LYS A 91 -8.47 7.88 10.08
C LYS A 91 -8.55 9.28 10.69
N GLU A 92 -8.34 9.40 11.99
CA GLU A 92 -8.52 10.68 12.71
C GLU A 92 -7.21 11.39 13.01
N GLY A 93 -7.17 12.71 12.78
CA GLY A 93 -6.07 13.57 13.16
C GLY A 93 -4.83 13.50 12.25
N VAL A 94 -4.87 12.69 11.19
CA VAL A 94 -3.74 12.45 10.29
C VAL A 94 -4.04 13.04 8.91
N GLY A 95 -4.17 14.36 8.84
CA GLY A 95 -4.22 15.07 7.56
C GLY A 95 -2.83 15.18 6.95
N GLY A 96 -2.73 15.10 5.61
CA GLY A 96 -1.50 15.39 4.90
C GLY A 96 -0.44 14.29 5.01
N ILE A 97 -0.85 13.02 5.08
CA ILE A 97 0.07 11.86 5.03
C ILE A 97 0.88 11.95 3.73
N LYS A 98 2.22 11.92 3.89
CA LYS A 98 3.16 11.94 2.77
C LYS A 98 3.73 10.55 2.51
N SER A 99 3.98 9.79 3.57
CA SER A 99 4.49 8.43 3.46
C SER A 99 4.21 7.62 4.72
N VAL A 100 4.16 6.31 4.53
CA VAL A 100 4.05 5.32 5.60
C VAL A 100 5.02 4.18 5.33
N TYR A 101 5.55 3.59 6.39
CA TYR A 101 6.47 2.45 6.30
C TYR A 101 6.19 1.47 7.42
N TRP A 102 6.39 0.18 7.16
CA TRP A 102 6.52 -0.79 8.24
C TRP A 102 7.77 -0.50 9.08
N GLY A 103 7.70 -0.84 10.35
CA GLY A 103 8.87 -0.95 11.22
C GLY A 103 9.70 -2.18 10.89
N LEU A 104 10.49 -2.63 11.86
CA LEU A 104 11.29 -3.86 11.71
C LEU A 104 10.45 -5.13 11.90
N THR A 105 9.26 -4.99 12.48
CA THR A 105 8.31 -6.09 12.70
C THR A 105 6.98 -5.78 12.01
N ASP A 106 6.04 -6.71 12.13
CA ASP A 106 4.69 -6.57 11.58
C ASP A 106 3.74 -5.75 12.47
N ASP A 107 4.22 -5.23 13.60
CA ASP A 107 3.38 -4.59 14.62
C ASP A 107 3.59 -3.08 14.73
N GLU A 108 4.64 -2.54 14.08
CA GLU A 108 4.88 -1.10 14.05
C GLU A 108 4.75 -0.54 12.63
N ILE A 109 4.20 0.67 12.56
CA ILE A 109 4.24 1.51 11.36
C ILE A 109 4.75 2.90 11.70
N LEU A 110 5.53 3.48 10.80
CA LEU A 110 5.97 4.86 10.84
C LEU A 110 5.12 5.67 9.87
N VAL A 111 4.57 6.79 10.34
CA VAL A 111 3.73 7.68 9.55
C VAL A 111 4.39 9.06 9.51
N PHE A 112 4.61 9.58 8.30
CA PHE A 112 5.13 10.91 8.07
C PHE A 112 4.03 11.80 7.49
N THR A 113 3.71 12.86 8.20
CA THR A 113 2.66 13.81 7.82
C THR A 113 3.21 15.21 7.69
N ASP A 114 2.52 16.01 6.87
CA ASP A 114 2.68 17.45 6.86
C ASP A 114 1.55 18.08 7.68
N LEU A 115 1.89 18.61 8.84
CA LEU A 115 0.94 19.25 9.76
C LEU A 115 0.73 20.75 9.45
N SER A 116 1.22 21.23 8.30
CA SER A 116 1.02 22.62 7.91
C SER A 116 -0.47 22.94 7.83
N VAL A 117 -0.94 23.75 8.76
CA VAL A 117 -2.28 24.35 8.72
C VAL A 117 -2.20 25.53 7.76
N THR A 118 -2.71 25.38 6.54
CA THR A 118 -3.01 26.51 5.64
C THR A 118 -4.28 27.23 6.05
#